data_AF-A0A1Q3ZIT1-F1
#
_entry.id   AF-A0A1Q3ZIT1-F1
#
_cell.length_a   1.000
_cell.length_b   1.000
_cell.length_c   1.000
_cell.angle_alpha   90.00
_cell.angle_beta   90.00
_cell.angle_gamma   90.00
#
_symmetry.space_group_name_H-M   'P 1'
#
loop_
_entity.id
_entity.type
_entity.pdbx_description
1 polymer ?
#
loop_
_entity_poly.entity_id
_entity_poly.type
_entity_poly.pdbx_seq_one_letter_code
_entity_poly.pdbx_strand_id
1 'polypeptide(L)'
;MHNRDIIIQLITSAIVCAILTTIFTSFEYSPDGSNYVKLNIRDTIPFLFYFIGAAIPSLIIGLFFRLNQNLKIWLRKNYWINIVCCIIGVTLCIYSLKDSNIVVDEYRMDGMDFEYWHPKYSLQVSGWFILIFSTLNMYLPERKTTI
;
A
#
# COMPACT_ATOMS: atom_id res chain seq x y z
N MET A 1 -26.18 11.15 0.25
CA MET A 1 -25.42 10.07 -0.43
C MET A 1 -23.91 10.34 -0.50
N HIS A 2 -23.44 11.58 -0.69
CA HIS A 2 -22.01 11.89 -0.90
C HIS A 2 -21.03 11.46 0.21
N ASN A 3 -21.38 11.62 1.49
CA ASN A 3 -20.46 11.29 2.60
C ASN A 3 -20.30 9.77 2.80
N ARG A 4 -21.34 8.99 2.48
CA ARG A 4 -21.32 7.53 2.67
C ARG A 4 -20.34 6.85 1.71
N ASP A 5 -20.28 7.32 0.47
CA ASP A 5 -19.40 6.75 -0.56
C ASP A 5 -17.92 7.04 -0.25
N ILE A 6 -17.63 8.22 0.31
CA ILE A 6 -16.29 8.59 0.78
C ILE A 6 -15.87 7.71 1.96
N ILE A 7 -16.75 7.49 2.93
CA ILE A 7 -16.49 6.61 4.08
C ILE A 7 -16.24 5.17 3.61
N ILE A 8 -17.07 4.65 2.70
CA ILE A 8 -16.88 3.29 2.13
C ILE A 8 -15.52 3.18 1.43
N GLN A 9 -15.10 4.19 0.66
CA GLN A 9 -13.80 4.17 -0.02
C GLN A 9 -12.61 4.19 0.93
N LEU A 10 -12.70 4.99 2.00
CA LEU A 10 -11.69 5.01 3.06
C LEU A 10 -11.60 3.65 3.74
N ILE A 11 -12.75 3.06 4.09
CA ILE A 11 -12.83 1.74 4.73
C ILE A 11 -12.27 0.66 3.80
N THR A 12 -12.69 0.60 2.54
CA THR A 12 -12.21 -0.41 1.58
C THR A 12 -10.70 -0.26 1.34
N SER A 13 -10.18 0.96 1.21
CA SER A 13 -8.74 1.18 1.04
C SER A 13 -7.97 0.77 2.31
N ALA A 14 -8.50 1.09 3.50
CA ALA A 14 -7.91 0.64 4.76
C ALA A 14 -7.90 -0.89 4.90
N ILE A 15 -8.97 -1.58 4.49
CA ILE A 15 -9.07 -3.05 4.50
C ILE A 15 -8.06 -3.68 3.53
N VAL A 16 -8.01 -3.21 2.28
CA VAL A 16 -7.06 -3.71 1.27
C VAL A 16 -5.63 -3.54 1.78
N CYS A 17 -5.34 -2.42 2.43
CA CYS A 17 -4.01 -2.19 2.98
C CYS A 17 -3.71 -2.99 4.23
N ALA A 18 -4.69 -3.20 5.11
CA ALA A 18 -4.53 -4.07 6.27
C ALA A 18 -4.23 -5.50 5.80
N ILE A 19 -4.95 -6.00 4.80
CA ILE A 19 -4.71 -7.33 4.21
C ILE A 19 -3.31 -7.42 3.61
N LEU A 20 -2.91 -6.44 2.79
CA LEU A 20 -1.57 -6.42 2.21
C LEU A 20 -0.49 -6.34 3.29
N THR A 21 -0.69 -5.48 4.29
CA THR A 21 0.21 -5.35 5.44
C THR A 21 0.36 -6.70 6.14
N THR A 22 -0.73 -7.37 6.49
CA THR A 22 -0.70 -8.69 7.13
C THR A 22 -0.01 -9.73 6.26
N ILE A 23 -0.25 -9.73 4.94
CA ILE A 23 0.43 -10.63 4.01
C ILE A 23 1.94 -10.39 4.07
N PHE A 24 2.39 -9.14 3.97
CA PHE A 24 3.81 -8.82 3.94
C PHE A 24 4.53 -8.96 5.28
N THR A 25 3.86 -8.68 6.42
CA THR A 25 4.44 -8.88 7.76
C THR A 25 4.40 -10.34 8.20
N SER A 26 3.62 -11.19 7.54
CA SER A 26 3.59 -12.63 7.85
C SER A 26 4.77 -13.37 7.22
N PHE A 27 5.42 -12.79 6.21
CA PHE A 27 6.60 -13.35 5.56
C PHE A 27 7.87 -12.96 6.30
N GLU A 28 8.23 -13.74 7.33
CA GLU A 28 9.58 -13.70 7.91
C GLU A 28 10.51 -14.41 6.90
N TYR A 29 11.46 -13.67 6.32
CA TYR A 29 12.40 -14.25 5.35
C TYR A 29 13.51 -14.99 6.10
N SER A 30 13.52 -16.32 5.99
CA SER A 30 14.60 -17.16 6.49
C SER A 30 15.45 -17.68 5.31
N PRO A 31 16.79 -17.65 5.42
CA PRO A 31 17.70 -18.13 4.35
C PRO A 31 17.43 -19.59 3.93
N ASP A 32 16.85 -20.41 4.81
CA ASP A 32 16.64 -21.84 4.60
C ASP A 32 15.25 -22.18 4.02
N GLY A 33 14.40 -21.18 3.73
CA GLY A 33 13.05 -21.38 3.18
C GLY A 33 12.09 -22.18 4.08
N SER A 34 12.45 -22.39 5.36
CA SER A 34 11.74 -23.31 6.27
C SER A 34 10.67 -22.65 7.13
N ASN A 35 10.64 -21.31 7.24
CA ASN A 35 9.74 -20.59 8.15
C ASN A 35 9.14 -19.34 7.49
N TYR A 36 8.20 -19.52 6.55
CA TYR A 36 7.50 -18.41 5.90
C TYR A 36 6.32 -17.83 6.70
N VAL A 37 6.02 -18.36 7.90
CA VAL A 37 4.83 -17.98 8.66
C VAL A 37 5.17 -17.82 10.14
N LYS A 38 5.75 -16.67 10.49
CA LYS A 38 5.78 -16.21 11.88
C LYS A 38 5.35 -14.76 11.90
N LEU A 39 4.20 -14.50 12.51
CA LEU A 39 3.73 -13.16 12.82
C LEU A 39 4.63 -12.57 13.90
N ASN A 40 5.68 -11.86 13.49
CA ASN A 40 6.56 -11.18 14.43
C ASN A 40 5.98 -9.80 14.73
N ILE A 41 5.51 -9.60 15.97
CA ILE A 41 4.93 -8.33 16.44
C ILE A 41 5.95 -7.19 16.32
N ARG A 42 7.24 -7.51 16.41
CA ARG A 42 8.34 -6.55 16.22
C ARG A 42 8.31 -5.90 14.84
N ASP A 43 7.93 -6.65 13.81
CA ASP A 43 7.95 -6.19 12.42
C ASP A 43 6.66 -5.48 12.03
N THR A 44 5.61 -5.61 12.86
CA THR A 44 4.30 -5.00 12.65
C THR A 44 4.31 -3.48 12.89
N ILE A 45 5.07 -3.00 13.89
CA ILE A 45 5.13 -1.57 14.25
C ILE A 45 5.83 -0.73 13.15
N PRO A 46 7.03 -1.09 12.65
CA PRO A 46 7.66 -0.40 11.53
C PRO A 46 6.77 -0.36 10.30
N PHE A 47 6.08 -1.47 10.02
CA PHE A 47 5.15 -1.58 8.91
C PHE A 47 4.00 -0.58 8.96
N LEU A 48 3.45 -0.35 10.15
CA LEU A 48 2.42 0.66 10.40
C LEU A 48 2.93 2.08 10.06
N PHE A 49 4.18 2.41 10.39
CA PHE A 49 4.77 3.69 10.01
C PHE A 49 4.94 3.83 8.50
N TYR A 50 5.43 2.79 7.82
CA TYR A 50 5.55 2.79 6.36
C TYR A 50 4.18 2.89 5.68
N PHE A 51 3.16 2.23 6.24
CA PHE A 51 1.79 2.31 5.75
C PHE A 51 1.24 3.74 5.87
N ILE A 52 1.37 4.37 7.04
CA ILE A 52 0.96 5.76 7.24
C ILE A 52 1.71 6.69 6.27
N GLY A 53 3.01 6.42 6.06
CA GLY A 53 3.86 7.13 5.10
C GLY A 53 3.39 7.01 3.65
N ALA A 54 2.76 5.90 3.25
CA ALA A 54 2.16 5.75 1.91
C ALA A 54 0.72 6.27 1.84
N ALA A 55 -0.05 6.11 2.92
CA ALA A 55 -1.47 6.45 2.99
C ALA A 55 -1.73 7.96 3.02
N ILE A 56 -0.96 8.73 3.79
CA ILE A 56 -1.17 10.18 3.89
C ILE A 56 -0.91 10.88 2.55
N PRO A 57 0.22 10.67 1.85
CA PRO A 57 0.47 11.30 0.56
C PRO A 57 -0.54 10.89 -0.51
N SER A 58 -0.94 9.61 -0.54
CA SER A 58 -1.93 9.12 -1.51
C SER A 58 -3.31 9.74 -1.27
N LEU A 59 -3.72 9.94 -0.02
CA LEU A 59 -4.93 10.68 0.34
C LEU A 59 -4.87 12.15 -0.08
N ILE A 60 -3.75 12.84 0.18
CA ILE A 60 -3.56 14.25 -0.20
C ILE A 60 -3.65 14.41 -1.72
N ILE A 61 -2.94 13.56 -2.47
CA ILE A 61 -2.95 13.60 -3.93
C ILE A 61 -4.34 13.21 -4.44
N GLY A 62 -4.95 12.15 -3.93
CA GLY A 62 -6.32 11.75 -4.28
C GLY A 62 -7.35 12.85 -4.01
N LEU A 63 -7.18 13.63 -2.93
CA LEU A 63 -8.02 14.78 -2.62
C LEU A 63 -7.84 15.90 -3.66
N PHE A 64 -6.61 16.18 -4.10
CA PHE A 64 -6.34 17.16 -5.14
C PHE A 64 -7.07 16.84 -6.45
N PHE A 65 -7.06 15.57 -6.87
CA PHE A 65 -7.81 15.10 -8.04
C PHE A 65 -9.33 15.25 -7.90
N ARG A 66 -9.86 15.15 -6.67
CA ARG A 66 -11.30 15.30 -6.39
C ARG A 66 -11.75 16.76 -6.35
N LEU A 67 -10.88 17.66 -5.90
CA LEU A 67 -11.15 19.10 -5.80
C LEU A 67 -11.15 19.78 -7.17
N ASN A 68 -10.30 19.34 -8.09
CA ASN A 68 -10.24 19.89 -9.44
C ASN A 68 -11.25 19.20 -10.37
N GLN A 69 -12.29 19.92 -10.80
CA GLN A 69 -13.36 19.35 -11.64
C GLN A 69 -12.86 18.81 -12.98
N ASN A 70 -11.88 19.46 -13.61
CA ASN A 70 -11.34 19.02 -14.89
C ASN A 70 -10.61 17.67 -14.74
N LEU A 71 -9.78 17.54 -13.69
CA LEU A 71 -9.09 16.29 -13.36
C LEU A 71 -10.10 15.19 -13.01
N LYS A 72 -11.14 15.52 -12.24
CA LYS A 72 -12.21 14.57 -11.89
C LYS A 72 -12.93 14.02 -13.12
N ILE A 73 -13.32 14.87 -14.06
CA ILE A 73 -14.00 14.46 -15.30
C ILE A 73 -13.06 13.62 -16.17
N TRP A 74 -11.80 14.06 -16.31
CA TRP A 74 -10.79 13.33 -17.06
C TRP A 74 -10.53 11.94 -16.49
N LEU A 75 -10.36 11.83 -15.17
CA LEU A 75 -10.09 10.56 -14.49
C LEU A 75 -11.27 9.60 -14.58
N ARG A 76 -12.50 10.13 -14.56
CA ARG A 76 -13.70 9.33 -14.80
C ARG A 76 -13.77 8.78 -16.21
N LYS A 77 -13.44 9.60 -17.22
CA LYS A 77 -13.39 9.16 -18.63
C LYS A 77 -12.32 8.09 -18.84
N ASN A 78 -11.24 8.15 -18.04
CA ASN A 78 -10.10 7.24 -18.11
C ASN A 78 -10.03 6.33 -16.86
N TYR A 79 -11.16 5.76 -16.43
CA TYR A 79 -11.20 4.91 -15.23
C TYR A 79 -10.24 3.71 -15.30
N TRP A 80 -9.92 3.24 -16.51
CA TRP A 80 -8.95 2.19 -16.79
C TRP A 80 -7.55 2.52 -16.26
N ILE A 81 -7.19 3.80 -16.10
CA ILE A 81 -5.91 4.22 -15.50
C ILE A 81 -5.80 3.70 -14.06
N ASN A 82 -6.88 3.75 -13.28
CA ASN A 82 -6.86 3.22 -11.92
C ASN A 82 -6.69 1.69 -11.91
N ILE A 83 -7.25 0.98 -12.88
CA ILE A 83 -7.05 -0.47 -13.03
C ILE A 83 -5.59 -0.77 -13.35
N VAL A 84 -4.99 -0.03 -14.29
CA VAL A 84 -3.56 -0.16 -14.64
C VAL A 84 -2.68 0.16 -13.45
N CYS A 85 -2.96 1.24 -12.71
CA CYS A 85 -2.25 1.57 -11.48
C CYS A 85 -2.37 0.43 -10.45
N CYS A 86 -3.55 -0.14 -10.26
CA CYS A 86 -3.73 -1.27 -9.33
C CYS A 86 -2.85 -2.46 -9.73
N ILE A 87 -2.82 -2.84 -11.01
CA ILE A 87 -1.95 -3.92 -11.52
C ILE A 87 -0.47 -3.59 -11.29
N ILE A 88 -0.04 -2.36 -11.56
CA ILE A 88 1.34 -1.91 -11.32
C ILE A 88 1.69 -2.00 -9.83
N GLY A 89 0.80 -1.54 -8.96
CA GLY A 89 1.00 -1.59 -7.51
C GLY A 89 1.14 -3.01 -6.99
N VAL A 90 0.27 -3.94 -7.42
CA VAL A 90 0.41 -5.38 -7.12
C VAL A 90 1.74 -5.92 -7.64
N THR A 91 2.12 -5.56 -8.87
CA THR A 91 3.37 -6.05 -9.49
C THR A 91 4.59 -5.59 -8.71
N LEU A 92 4.64 -4.33 -8.25
CA LEU A 92 5.72 -3.82 -7.40
C LEU A 92 5.78 -4.52 -6.05
N CYS A 93 4.61 -4.74 -5.44
CA CYS A 93 4.47 -5.52 -4.21
C CYS A 93 5.03 -6.94 -4.39
N ILE A 94 4.67 -7.66 -5.45
CA ILE A 94 5.21 -9.00 -5.73
C ILE A 94 6.71 -8.94 -6.05
N TYR A 95 7.15 -7.95 -6.83
CA TYR A 95 8.56 -7.80 -7.20
C TYR A 95 9.46 -7.49 -6.00
N SER A 96 8.92 -6.84 -4.97
CA SER A 96 9.63 -6.60 -3.71
C SER A 96 9.99 -7.90 -2.96
N LEU A 97 9.26 -8.99 -3.21
CA LEU A 97 9.45 -10.30 -2.59
C LEU A 97 10.48 -11.19 -3.31
N LYS A 98 11.04 -10.73 -4.43
CA LYS A 98 12.12 -11.49 -5.10
C LYS A 98 13.38 -11.50 -4.24
N ASP A 99 14.09 -12.62 -4.24
CA ASP A 99 15.35 -12.80 -3.49
C ASP A 99 16.38 -11.69 -3.79
N SER A 100 16.47 -11.25 -5.05
CA SER A 100 17.34 -10.14 -5.47
C SER A 100 17.02 -8.77 -4.83
N ASN A 101 15.87 -8.67 -4.15
CA ASN A 101 15.36 -7.48 -3.50
C ASN A 101 15.22 -7.65 -1.99
N ILE A 102 15.74 -8.73 -1.41
CA ILE A 102 15.89 -8.87 0.02
C ILE A 102 17.15 -8.12 0.45
N VAL A 103 17.04 -7.35 1.53
CA VAL A 103 18.12 -6.62 2.19
C VAL A 103 18.37 -7.29 3.53
N VAL A 104 19.64 -7.36 3.92
CA VAL A 104 20.07 -7.87 5.22
C VAL A 104 20.57 -6.69 6.03
N ASP A 105 19.88 -6.41 7.13
CA ASP A 105 20.34 -5.48 8.14
C ASP A 105 21.00 -6.26 9.27
N GLU A 106 22.28 -6.00 9.51
CA GLU A 106 23.02 -6.55 10.64
C GLU A 106 22.87 -5.61 11.84
N TYR A 107 22.40 -6.13 12.98
CA TYR A 107 22.38 -5.37 14.22
C TYR A 107 22.90 -6.19 15.39
N ARG A 108 23.59 -5.50 16.31
CA ARG A 108 24.17 -6.10 17.49
C ARG A 108 23.30 -5.81 18.72
N MET A 109 22.79 -6.85 19.36
CA MET A 109 22.04 -6.74 20.62
C MET A 109 22.64 -7.68 21.66
N ASP A 110 22.89 -7.17 22.87
CA ASP A 110 23.48 -7.93 23.99
C ASP A 110 24.77 -8.71 23.62
N GLY A 111 25.59 -8.11 22.76
CA GLY A 111 26.86 -8.68 22.32
C GLY A 111 26.76 -9.77 21.25
N MET A 112 25.55 -10.20 20.89
CA MET A 112 25.27 -11.11 19.78
C MET A 112 24.93 -10.32 18.51
N ASP A 113 25.47 -10.80 17.38
CA ASP A 113 25.15 -10.27 16.05
C ASP A 113 23.91 -10.98 15.53
N PHE A 114 22.93 -10.19 15.11
CA PHE A 114 21.67 -10.66 14.53
C PHE A 114 21.56 -10.15 13.10
N GLU A 115 21.15 -11.02 12.20
CA GLU A 115 20.80 -10.67 10.82
C GLU A 115 19.28 -10.58 10.70
N TYR A 116 18.81 -9.50 10.08
CA TYR A 116 17.40 -9.31 9.78
C TYR A 116 17.20 -9.14 8.28
N TRP A 117 16.44 -10.08 7.73
CA TRP A 117 16.20 -10.20 6.30
C TRP A 117 14.83 -9.61 6.00
N HIS A 118 14.80 -8.58 5.16
CA HIS A 118 13.54 -7.97 4.77
C HIS A 118 13.52 -7.53 3.31
N PRO A 119 12.36 -7.53 2.65
CA PRO A 119 12.20 -6.98 1.31
C PRO A 119 12.51 -5.47 1.26
N LYS A 120 13.00 -4.98 0.12
CA LYS A 120 13.28 -3.55 -0.14
C LYS A 120 12.04 -2.69 0.15
N TYR A 121 12.11 -1.90 1.22
CA TYR A 121 11.02 -1.01 1.63
C TYR A 121 10.58 -0.02 0.54
N SER A 122 11.50 0.47 -0.31
CA SER A 122 11.17 1.41 -1.39
C SER A 122 10.19 0.82 -2.41
N LEU A 123 10.33 -0.47 -2.75
CA LEU A 123 9.42 -1.18 -3.67
C LEU A 123 8.07 -1.47 -3.02
N GLN A 124 8.08 -1.82 -1.72
CA GLN A 124 6.83 -2.05 -0.99
C GLN A 124 6.02 -0.76 -0.80
N VAL A 125 6.66 0.30 -0.32
CA VAL A 125 6.02 1.59 -0.06
C VAL A 125 5.46 2.19 -1.36
N SER A 126 6.20 2.08 -2.47
CA SER A 126 5.71 2.53 -3.79
C SER A 126 4.53 1.69 -4.29
N GLY A 127 4.58 0.37 -4.11
CA GLY A 127 3.45 -0.53 -4.41
C GLY A 127 2.19 -0.17 -3.63
N TRP A 128 2.31 0.04 -2.31
CA TRP A 128 1.18 0.44 -1.47
C TRP A 128 0.65 1.82 -1.81
N PHE A 129 1.53 2.79 -2.05
CA PHE A 129 1.11 4.13 -2.46
C PHE A 129 0.25 4.08 -3.72
N ILE A 130 0.70 3.33 -4.73
CA ILE A 130 -0.03 3.18 -6.00
C ILE A 130 -1.35 2.44 -5.77
N LEU A 131 -1.36 1.40 -4.95
CA LEU A 131 -2.57 0.65 -4.62
C LEU A 131 -3.61 1.53 -3.92
N ILE A 132 -3.23 2.22 -2.85
CA ILE A 132 -4.11 3.13 -2.10
C ILE A 132 -4.63 4.23 -3.02
N PHE A 133 -3.74 4.83 -3.81
CA PHE A 133 -4.14 5.86 -4.78
C PHE A 133 -5.16 5.31 -5.78
N SER A 134 -4.92 4.12 -6.34
CA SER A 134 -5.80 3.51 -7.33
C SER A 134 -7.17 3.16 -6.75
N THR A 135 -7.24 2.58 -5.55
CA THR A 135 -8.50 2.17 -4.91
C THR A 135 -9.33 3.38 -4.50
N LEU A 136 -8.69 4.43 -3.96
CA LEU A 136 -9.35 5.68 -3.63
C LEU A 136 -9.93 6.36 -4.87
N ASN A 137 -9.27 6.25 -6.03
CA ASN A 137 -9.71 6.90 -7.25
C ASN A 137 -10.59 6.00 -8.14
N MET A 138 -10.81 4.74 -7.79
CA MET A 138 -11.62 3.82 -8.60
C MET A 138 -13.11 4.22 -8.63
N TYR A 139 -13.61 4.84 -7.57
CA TYR A 139 -15.02 5.21 -7.44
C TYR A 139 -15.18 6.73 -7.21
N LEU A 140 -14.94 7.59 -8.21
CA LEU A 140 -15.18 9.03 -8.00
C LEU A 140 -16.69 9.34 -7.94
N PRO A 141 -17.23 9.80 -6.77
CA PRO A 141 -18.66 10.00 -6.61
C PRO A 141 -19.20 11.06 -7.57
N GLU A 142 -20.35 10.79 -8.17
CA GLU A 142 -21.10 11.77 -8.93
C GLU A 142 -21.56 12.91 -8.02
N ARG A 143 -21.27 14.15 -8.43
CA ARG A 143 -22.12 15.25 -7.98
C ARG A 143 -23.42 15.04 -8.74
N LYS A 144 -24.47 14.56 -8.06
CA LYS A 144 -25.83 14.80 -8.53
C LYS A 144 -26.02 16.31 -8.49
N THR A 145 -25.90 16.96 -9.63
CA THR A 145 -26.46 18.29 -9.83
C THR A 145 -27.97 18.11 -9.75
N THR A 146 -28.55 18.37 -8.58
CA THR A 146 -29.97 18.72 -8.49
C THR A 146 -30.16 19.97 -9.34
N ILE A 147 -30.76 19.79 -10.51
CA ILE A 147 -31.48 20.83 -11.24
C ILE A 147 -32.84 20.95 -10.59
#